data_AF-A0A8J9WQF2-F1
#
_entry.id   AF-A0A8J9WQF2-F1
#
_cell.length_a   1.000
_cell.length_b   1.000
_cell.length_c   1.000
_cell.angle_alpha   90.00
_cell.angle_beta   90.00
_cell.angle_gamma   90.00
#
_symmetry.space_group_name_H-M   'P 1'
#
loop_
_entity.id
_entity.type
_entity.pdbx_description
1 polymer ?
#
loop_
_entity_poly.entity_id
_entity_poly.type
_entity_poly.pdbx_seq_one_letter_code
_entity_poly.pdbx_strand_id
1 'polypeptide(L)'
;MSSSMQVDSTSEHQVAPQQPEDDHKIDEQIAEALACPCVDDLRSGPCGKSFEAAFSCFLRHQAKHKGDDVDMDCLQQFEAMQQCMVQHPEAFAEFANFQASGEADRMMKDAAAS
;
A
#
# COMPACT_ATOMS: atom_id res chain seq x y z
N MET A 1 -0.44 -40.50 -38.09
CA MET A 1 0.64 -40.15 -37.15
C MET A 1 0.19 -38.91 -36.42
N SER A 2 -0.46 -39.09 -35.26
CA SER A 2 -1.09 -37.99 -34.54
C SER A 2 -0.85 -38.15 -33.05
N SER A 3 -0.53 -37.00 -32.43
CA SER A 3 -0.53 -36.70 -30.99
C SER A 3 0.62 -37.36 -30.20
N SER A 4 1.29 -36.72 -29.24
CA SER A 4 1.00 -35.52 -28.45
C SER A 4 2.31 -34.87 -28.01
N MET A 5 2.35 -33.53 -27.96
CA MET A 5 3.29 -32.80 -27.11
C MET A 5 2.70 -32.77 -25.70
N GLN A 6 3.38 -33.36 -24.72
CA GLN A 6 3.00 -33.26 -23.31
C GLN A 6 3.56 -31.95 -22.76
N VAL A 7 2.66 -31.04 -22.36
CA VAL A 7 2.99 -29.90 -21.50
C VAL A 7 2.84 -30.38 -20.06
N ASP A 8 3.94 -30.39 -19.32
CA ASP A 8 3.91 -30.62 -17.87
C ASP A 8 3.42 -29.31 -17.23
N SER A 9 2.13 -29.29 -16.91
CA SER A 9 1.45 -28.19 -16.24
C SER A 9 0.89 -28.75 -14.94
N THR A 10 1.70 -28.71 -13.89
CA THR A 10 1.26 -28.60 -12.48
C THR A 10 2.46 -28.20 -11.62
N SER A 11 2.93 -26.95 -11.78
CA SER A 11 3.44 -26.24 -10.60
C SER A 11 2.25 -25.60 -9.91
N GLU A 12 1.40 -26.46 -9.34
CA GLU A 12 0.47 -26.02 -8.30
C GLU A 12 1.35 -25.73 -7.07
N HIS A 13 1.79 -24.48 -6.96
CA HIS A 13 2.12 -23.94 -5.64
C HIS A 13 0.84 -24.07 -4.84
N GLN A 14 0.79 -25.09 -3.98
CA GLN A 14 -0.28 -25.33 -3.04
C GLN A 14 -0.40 -24.10 -2.16
N VAL A 15 -1.32 -23.21 -2.50
CA VAL A 15 -1.87 -22.24 -1.55
C VAL A 15 -2.80 -23.07 -0.66
N ALA A 16 -2.25 -23.55 0.45
CA ALA A 16 -3.06 -24.06 1.55
C ALA A 16 -4.13 -23.02 1.91
N PRO A 17 -5.31 -23.41 2.40
CA PRO A 17 -6.30 -22.44 2.88
C PRO A 17 -5.69 -21.71 4.06
N GLN A 18 -5.17 -20.50 3.82
CA GLN A 18 -4.63 -19.66 4.88
C GLN A 18 -5.78 -19.36 5.82
N GLN A 19 -5.54 -19.66 7.08
CA GLN A 19 -6.56 -19.86 8.08
C GLN A 19 -7.12 -18.49 8.53
N PRO A 20 -8.37 -18.42 9.02
CA PRO A 20 -8.96 -17.17 9.57
C PRO A 20 -8.19 -16.57 10.75
N GLU A 21 -7.26 -17.31 11.35
CA GLU A 21 -6.36 -16.84 12.41
C GLU A 21 -5.23 -15.93 11.89
N ASP A 22 -4.80 -16.10 10.62
CA ASP A 22 -3.79 -15.24 10.01
C ASP A 22 -4.37 -13.86 9.69
N ASP A 23 -5.63 -13.81 9.21
CA ASP A 23 -6.32 -12.54 8.90
C ASP A 23 -6.51 -11.67 10.15
N HIS A 24 -6.89 -12.27 11.28
CA HIS A 24 -7.06 -11.54 12.55
C HIS A 24 -5.76 -10.88 13.00
N LYS A 25 -4.63 -11.58 12.89
CA LYS A 25 -3.33 -11.05 13.26
C LYS A 25 -2.91 -9.91 12.33
N ILE A 26 -3.21 -10.02 11.04
CA ILE A 26 -2.95 -8.96 10.06
C ILE A 26 -3.78 -7.72 10.40
N ASP A 27 -5.06 -7.87 10.75
CA ASP A 27 -5.91 -6.75 11.14
C ASP A 27 -5.42 -6.07 12.42
N GLU A 28 -4.88 -6.82 13.39
CA GLU A 28 -4.25 -6.27 14.59
C GLU A 28 -2.98 -5.46 14.26
N GLN A 29 -2.14 -5.97 13.35
CA GLN A 29 -0.98 -5.23 12.86
C GLN A 29 -1.37 -3.95 12.10
N ILE A 30 -2.46 -3.99 11.33
CA ILE A 30 -3.00 -2.82 10.66
C ILE A 30 -3.50 -1.80 11.67
N ALA A 31 -4.21 -2.23 12.70
CA ALA A 31 -4.68 -1.35 13.77
C ALA A 31 -3.51 -0.66 14.49
N GLU A 32 -2.44 -1.41 14.79
CA GLU A 32 -1.22 -0.85 15.38
C GLU A 32 -0.53 0.16 14.42
N ALA A 33 -0.42 -0.17 13.13
CA ALA A 33 0.17 0.71 12.14
C ALA A 33 -0.65 2.01 11.97
N LEU A 34 -1.98 1.92 11.97
CA LEU A 34 -2.88 3.08 11.92
C LEU A 34 -2.84 3.92 13.19
N ALA A 35 -2.49 3.34 14.33
CA ALA A 35 -2.34 4.06 15.60
C ALA A 35 -0.99 4.78 15.74
N CYS A 36 -0.04 4.52 14.85
CA CYS A 36 1.28 5.14 14.89
C CYS A 36 1.19 6.66 14.65
N PRO A 37 1.80 7.51 15.49
CA PRO A 37 1.75 8.97 15.34
C PRO A 37 2.30 9.45 13.99
N CYS A 38 3.16 8.67 13.32
CA CYS A 38 3.70 8.99 12.00
C CYS A 38 2.63 9.14 10.91
N VAL A 39 1.47 8.49 11.07
CA VAL A 39 0.37 8.55 10.08
C VAL A 39 -0.84 9.33 10.59
N ASP A 40 -0.76 9.90 11.79
CA ASP A 40 -1.92 10.52 12.45
C ASP A 40 -2.46 11.71 11.67
N ASP A 41 -1.58 12.56 11.12
CA ASP A 41 -1.99 13.71 10.31
C ASP A 41 -2.71 13.30 9.02
N LEU A 42 -2.26 12.21 8.38
CA LEU A 42 -2.92 11.66 7.20
C LEU A 42 -4.28 11.06 7.54
N ARG A 43 -4.37 10.37 8.69
CA ARG A 43 -5.58 9.69 9.18
C ARG A 43 -6.63 10.67 9.69
N SER A 44 -6.22 11.72 10.38
CA SER A 44 -7.11 12.70 11.00
C SER A 44 -7.51 13.83 10.04
N GLY A 45 -6.86 13.92 8.88
CA GLY A 45 -7.13 14.90 7.84
C GLY A 45 -8.39 14.62 6.99
N PRO A 46 -8.71 15.52 6.04
CA PRO A 46 -9.91 15.42 5.21
C PRO A 46 -9.98 14.16 4.34
N CYS A 47 -8.82 13.56 4.02
CA CYS A 47 -8.72 12.33 3.24
C CYS A 47 -8.45 11.08 4.08
N GLY A 48 -8.59 11.17 5.40
CA GLY A 48 -8.28 10.10 6.35
C GLY A 48 -8.93 8.77 6.05
N LYS A 49 -10.21 8.76 5.65
CA LYS A 49 -10.93 7.53 5.31
C LYS A 49 -10.34 6.80 4.10
N SER A 50 -9.99 7.55 3.06
CA SER A 50 -9.36 6.98 1.87
C SER A 50 -7.94 6.51 2.17
N PHE A 51 -7.22 7.24 3.03
CA PHE A 51 -5.91 6.84 3.52
C PHE A 51 -5.96 5.52 4.31
N GLU A 52 -6.85 5.41 5.31
CA GLU A 52 -7.03 4.19 6.10
C GLU A 52 -7.36 2.99 5.22
N ALA A 53 -8.27 3.16 4.24
CA ALA A 53 -8.65 2.10 3.32
C ALA A 53 -7.47 1.64 2.43
N ALA A 54 -6.74 2.59 1.83
CA ALA A 54 -5.60 2.28 0.97
C ALA A 54 -4.43 1.65 1.74
N PHE A 55 -4.08 2.22 2.89
CA PHE A 55 -2.99 1.75 3.73
C PHE A 55 -3.28 0.36 4.32
N SER A 56 -4.50 0.14 4.81
CA SER A 56 -4.92 -1.19 5.27
C SER A 56 -4.86 -2.24 4.16
N CYS A 57 -5.31 -1.89 2.94
CA CYS A 57 -5.23 -2.79 1.80
C CYS A 57 -3.79 -3.18 1.48
N PHE A 58 -2.89 -2.20 1.40
CA PHE A 58 -1.47 -2.43 1.14
C PHE A 58 -0.81 -3.34 2.19
N LEU A 59 -1.11 -3.13 3.49
CA LEU A 59 -0.57 -3.97 4.55
C LEU A 59 -1.11 -5.41 4.50
N ARG A 60 -2.39 -5.61 4.17
CA ARG A 60 -2.93 -6.95 3.91
C ARG A 60 -2.24 -7.62 2.73
N HIS A 61 -2.06 -6.88 1.64
CA HIS A 61 -1.39 -7.38 0.45
C HIS A 61 0.05 -7.81 0.76
N GLN A 62 0.85 -6.95 1.42
CA GLN A 62 2.22 -7.29 1.85
C GLN A 62 2.29 -8.48 2.81
N ALA A 63 1.30 -8.65 3.68
CA ALA A 63 1.27 -9.78 4.59
C ALA A 63 0.96 -11.12 3.88
N LYS A 64 0.10 -11.09 2.86
CA LYS A 64 -0.35 -12.27 2.11
C LYS A 64 0.57 -12.65 0.96
N HIS A 65 1.12 -11.65 0.27
CA HIS A 65 1.98 -11.83 -0.90
C HIS A 65 3.38 -11.30 -0.58
N LYS A 66 4.35 -12.22 -0.47
CA LYS A 66 5.76 -11.85 -0.37
C LYS A 66 6.30 -11.52 -1.77
N GLY A 67 6.02 -10.32 -2.28
CA GLY A 67 6.49 -9.88 -3.61
C GLY A 67 5.87 -8.58 -4.10
N ASP A 68 6.31 -8.10 -5.27
CA ASP A 68 5.85 -6.87 -5.94
C ASP A 68 4.56 -7.04 -6.76
N ASP A 69 3.83 -8.15 -6.55
CA ASP A 69 2.56 -8.35 -7.23
C ASP A 69 1.59 -7.21 -6.87
N VAL A 70 0.91 -6.64 -7.85
CA VAL A 70 0.03 -5.49 -7.59
C VAL A 70 -1.40 -6.01 -7.47
N ASP A 71 -1.98 -5.90 -6.28
CA ASP A 71 -3.40 -6.14 -6.08
C ASP A 71 -4.23 -4.99 -6.68
N MET A 72 -4.99 -5.34 -7.72
CA MET A 72 -5.86 -4.40 -8.43
C MET A 72 -6.94 -3.81 -7.53
N ASP A 73 -7.39 -4.54 -6.50
CA ASP A 73 -8.39 -4.06 -5.55
C ASP A 73 -7.79 -2.98 -4.63
N CYS A 74 -6.50 -3.08 -4.31
CA CYS A 74 -5.81 -2.05 -3.54
C CYS A 74 -5.55 -0.78 -4.36
N LEU A 75 -5.25 -0.90 -5.65
CA LEU A 75 -5.03 0.27 -6.51
C LEU A 75 -6.22 1.24 -6.52
N GLN A 76 -7.45 0.71 -6.51
CA GLN A 76 -8.66 1.55 -6.47
C GLN A 76 -8.74 2.39 -5.18
N GLN A 77 -8.27 1.86 -4.06
CA GLN A 77 -8.23 2.60 -2.79
C GLN A 77 -7.19 3.74 -2.86
N PHE A 78 -6.03 3.48 -3.46
CA PHE A 78 -5.01 4.51 -3.70
C PHE A 78 -5.49 5.60 -4.65
N GLU A 79 -6.23 5.25 -5.71
CA GLU A 79 -6.84 6.23 -6.61
C GLU A 79 -7.86 7.12 -5.87
N ALA A 80 -8.73 6.53 -5.03
CA ALA A 80 -9.69 7.28 -4.24
C ALA A 80 -9.00 8.25 -3.26
N MET A 81 -7.88 7.83 -2.66
CA MET A 81 -7.05 8.70 -1.82
C MET A 81 -6.44 9.85 -2.63
N GLN A 82 -5.86 9.55 -3.81
CA GLN A 82 -5.28 10.57 -4.69
C GLN A 82 -6.33 11.59 -5.15
N GLN A 83 -7.51 11.14 -5.58
CA GLN A 83 -8.60 12.02 -5.98
C GLN A 83 -9.04 12.93 -4.82
N CYS A 84 -9.12 12.40 -3.60
CA CYS A 84 -9.39 13.23 -2.43
C CYS A 84 -8.32 14.30 -2.21
N MET A 85 -7.03 13.93 -2.30
CA MET A 85 -5.93 14.89 -2.14
C MET A 85 -5.98 16.02 -3.18
N VAL A 86 -6.34 15.70 -4.44
CA VAL A 86 -6.52 16.68 -5.52
C VAL A 86 -7.71 17.61 -5.25
N GLN A 87 -8.77 17.13 -4.59
CA GLN A 87 -9.94 17.95 -4.21
C GLN A 87 -9.68 18.85 -2.99
N HIS A 88 -8.65 18.53 -2.19
CA HIS A 88 -8.30 19.25 -0.96
C HIS A 88 -6.86 19.84 -1.01
N PRO A 89 -6.50 20.61 -2.04
CA PRO A 89 -5.13 21.09 -2.22
C PRO A 89 -4.63 21.95 -1.05
N GLU A 90 -5.51 22.64 -0.35
CA GLU A 90 -5.19 23.45 0.83
C GLU A 90 -4.68 22.60 2.01
N ALA A 91 -5.23 21.39 2.20
CA ALA A 91 -4.82 20.49 3.28
C ALA A 91 -3.47 19.83 3.01
N PHE A 92 -3.06 19.75 1.74
CA PHE A 92 -1.80 19.17 1.30
C PHE A 92 -0.80 20.21 0.79
N ALA A 93 -1.10 21.51 0.96
CA ALA A 93 -0.27 22.59 0.44
C ALA A 93 1.13 22.58 1.07
N GLU A 94 1.25 22.28 2.36
CA GLU A 94 2.55 22.18 3.04
C GLU A 94 3.40 21.05 2.44
N PHE A 95 2.80 19.88 2.21
CA PHE A 95 3.46 18.76 1.52
C PHE A 95 3.86 19.10 0.08
N ALA A 96 2.99 19.79 -0.66
CA ALA A 96 3.27 20.22 -2.03
C ALA A 96 4.40 21.27 -2.07
N ASN A 97 4.41 22.20 -1.13
CA ASN A 97 5.44 23.24 -1.00
C ASN A 97 6.80 22.64 -0.60
N PHE A 98 6.80 21.64 0.28
CA PHE A 98 8.00 20.91 0.66
C PHE A 98 8.68 20.25 -0.55
N GLN A 99 7.90 19.65 -1.45
CA GLN A 99 8.44 19.11 -2.72
C GLN A 99 8.85 20.22 -3.70
N ALA A 100 8.02 21.24 -3.88
CA ALA A 100 8.29 22.33 -4.83
C ALA A 100 9.51 23.19 -4.46
N SER A 101 9.84 23.28 -3.16
CA SER A 101 11.02 24.02 -2.67
C SER A 101 12.36 23.33 -2.98
N GLY A 102 12.33 22.07 -3.45
CA GLY A 102 13.52 21.25 -3.65
C GLY A 102 14.22 20.89 -2.33
N GLU A 103 13.52 21.04 -1.20
CA GLU A 103 14.03 20.66 0.12
C GLU A 103 14.00 19.14 0.29
N ALA A 104 12.95 18.48 -0.23
CA ALA A 104 12.88 17.03 -0.35
C ALA A 104 14.07 16.44 -1.15
N ASP A 105 14.39 17.02 -2.32
CA ASP A 105 15.54 16.62 -3.15
C ASP A 105 16.88 16.79 -2.42
N ARG A 106 17.05 17.89 -1.67
CA ARG A 106 18.27 18.12 -0.88
C ARG A 106 18.42 17.06 0.21
N MET A 107 17.37 16.80 0.98
CA MET A 107 17.40 15.81 2.06
C MET A 107 17.66 14.39 1.53
N MET A 108 17.07 14.01 0.40
CA MET A 108 17.33 12.70 -0.21
C MET A 108 18.78 12.56 -0.67
N LYS A 109 19.39 13.65 -1.17
CA LYS A 109 20.78 13.67 -1.62
C LYS A 109 21.78 13.60 -0.45
N ASP A 110 21.45 14.23 0.67
CA ASP A 110 22.27 14.19 1.88
C ASP A 110 22.20 12.81 2.58
N ALA A 111 21.02 12.16 2.54
CA ALA A 111 20.84 10.80 3.04
C ALA A 111 21.61 9.76 2.21
N ALA A 112 21.70 9.95 0.88
CA ALA A 112 22.47 9.08 0.00
C ALA A 112 23.99 9.28 0.10
N ALA A 113 24.43 10.38 0.72
CA ALA A 113 25.84 10.69 0.96
C ALA A 113 26.35 10.20 2.32
N SER A 114 25.47 9.64 3.15
CA SER A 114 25.77 9.06 4.48
C SER A 114 25.87 7.54 4.42
#